data_AF-A0A060C9C3-F1
#
_entry.id   AF-A0A060C9C3-F1
#
_cell.length_a   1.000
_cell.length_b   1.000
_cell.length_c   1.000
_cell.angle_alpha   90.00
_cell.angle_beta   90.00
_cell.angle_gamma   90.00
#
_symmetry.space_group_name_H-M   'P 1'
#
loop_
_entity.id
_entity.type
_entity.pdbx_description
1 polymer ?
#
loop_
_entity_poly.entity_id
_entity_poly.type
_entity_poly.pdbx_seq_one_letter_code
_entity_poly.pdbx_strand_id
1 'polypeptide(L)'
;SINSIYQDYGHSYFHNSLIVGENLHDISITGPGRIWGKGLLRQEGKADQREGYGNKTIALKLCRNVILKDFTIAHGGWFCFLLTGVDNLTMDNLKMDTNRDGIDLISSKNVPYYELQCQF
;
A
#
# COMPACT_ATOMS: atom_id res chain seq x y z
N SER A 1 -15.25 -12.94 -11.05
CA SER A 1 -16.51 -12.17 -11.15
C SER A 1 -16.33 -11.12 -12.25
N ILE A 2 -17.41 -10.49 -12.72
CA ILE A 2 -17.36 -9.42 -13.74
C ILE A 2 -16.33 -8.30 -13.46
N ASN A 3 -15.92 -8.07 -12.21
CA ASN A 3 -14.86 -7.12 -11.89
C ASN A 3 -13.47 -7.48 -12.43
N SER A 4 -13.18 -8.77 -12.68
CA SER A 4 -11.84 -9.17 -13.13
C SER A 4 -11.51 -8.76 -14.57
N ILE A 5 -12.47 -8.21 -15.32
CA ILE A 5 -12.25 -7.69 -16.68
C ILE A 5 -11.74 -6.24 -16.68
N TYR A 6 -12.00 -5.49 -15.61
CA TYR A 6 -11.61 -4.09 -15.47
C TYR A 6 -10.48 -3.89 -14.45
N GLN A 7 -10.28 -4.86 -13.56
CA GLN A 7 -9.42 -4.71 -12.40
C GLN A 7 -8.76 -6.05 -12.02
N ASP A 8 -7.50 -6.01 -11.63
CA ASP A 8 -6.75 -7.21 -11.21
C ASP A 8 -7.14 -7.70 -9.80
N TYR A 9 -6.58 -8.85 -9.41
CA TYR A 9 -6.81 -9.45 -8.09
C TYR A 9 -6.30 -8.55 -6.95
N GLY A 10 -5.13 -7.91 -7.12
CA GLY A 10 -4.56 -7.01 -6.12
C GLY A 10 -5.55 -5.92 -5.74
N HIS A 11 -6.13 -5.26 -6.72
CA HIS A 11 -7.08 -4.19 -6.50
C HIS A 11 -8.45 -4.68 -5.98
N SER A 12 -8.86 -5.91 -6.31
CA SER A 12 -10.18 -6.45 -5.98
C SER A 12 -10.35 -6.86 -4.51
N TYR A 13 -9.28 -7.28 -3.83
CA TYR A 13 -9.34 -7.85 -2.48
C TYR A 13 -8.68 -6.94 -1.43
N PHE A 14 -9.19 -5.73 -1.24
CA PHE A 14 -8.56 -4.67 -0.43
C PHE A 14 -8.00 -5.12 0.96
N HIS A 15 -8.71 -6.00 1.67
CA HIS A 15 -8.36 -6.44 3.02
C HIS A 15 -7.23 -7.47 3.07
N ASN A 16 -6.73 -7.95 1.93
CA ASN A 16 -5.57 -8.82 1.90
C ASN A 16 -4.25 -8.01 2.02
N SER A 17 -4.15 -7.19 3.06
CA SER A 17 -3.01 -6.31 3.31
C SER A 17 -2.47 -6.54 4.72
N LEU A 18 -1.18 -6.27 4.93
CA LEU A 18 -0.56 -6.35 6.25
C LEU A 18 -1.14 -5.29 7.21
N ILE A 19 -1.33 -4.06 6.71
CA ILE A 19 -1.98 -2.96 7.42
C ILE A 19 -3.11 -2.44 6.55
N VAL A 20 -4.32 -2.37 7.12
CA VAL A 20 -5.53 -1.88 6.44
C VAL A 20 -6.14 -0.75 7.26
N GLY A 21 -6.54 0.34 6.59
CA GLY A 21 -7.37 1.39 7.16
C GLY A 21 -8.47 1.80 6.18
N GLU A 22 -9.72 1.84 6.66
CA GLU A 22 -10.87 2.32 5.89
C GLU A 22 -11.62 3.40 6.65
N ASN A 23 -11.98 4.49 5.96
CA ASN A 23 -12.80 5.58 6.50
C ASN A 23 -12.24 6.20 7.79
N LEU A 24 -10.91 6.37 7.84
CA LEU A 24 -10.20 6.97 8.98
C LEU A 24 -9.84 8.42 8.68
N HIS A 25 -9.74 9.24 9.72
CA HIS A 25 -9.22 10.59 9.60
C HIS A 25 -8.24 10.93 10.72
N ASP A 26 -7.33 11.86 10.44
CA ASP A 26 -6.33 12.38 11.39
C ASP A 26 -5.43 11.27 11.97
N ILE A 27 -4.85 10.48 11.07
CA ILE A 27 -4.01 9.32 11.41
C ILE A 27 -2.56 9.50 10.94
N SER A 28 -1.64 8.85 11.65
CA SER A 28 -0.23 8.84 11.27
C SER A 28 0.43 7.48 11.49
N ILE A 29 1.32 7.09 10.58
CA ILE A 29 2.29 6.01 10.77
C ILE A 29 3.68 6.63 10.62
N THR A 30 4.45 6.65 11.71
CA THR A 30 5.72 7.36 11.75
C THR A 30 6.81 6.61 12.53
N GLY A 31 8.06 6.98 12.24
CA GLY A 31 9.24 6.58 13.02
C GLY A 31 10.24 5.73 12.23
N PRO A 32 11.50 5.63 12.69
CA PRO A 32 12.65 5.09 11.94
C PRO A 32 12.61 3.57 11.73
N GLY A 33 11.48 2.93 12.02
CA GLY A 33 11.31 1.49 12.00
C GLY A 33 11.22 0.92 10.59
N ARG A 34 11.20 -0.41 10.55
CA ARG A 34 11.07 -1.18 9.31
C ARG A 34 9.81 -2.04 9.36
N ILE A 35 8.92 -1.84 8.40
CA ILE A 35 7.76 -2.71 8.14
C ILE A 35 8.24 -3.81 7.18
N TRP A 36 8.26 -5.05 7.66
CA TRP A 36 8.77 -6.19 6.88
C TRP A 36 7.61 -6.99 6.27
N GLY A 37 7.40 -6.87 4.96
CA GLY A 37 6.36 -7.58 4.21
C GLY A 37 6.68 -9.07 3.92
N LYS A 38 7.57 -9.70 4.69
CA LYS A 38 7.91 -11.12 4.50
C LYS A 38 6.66 -11.97 4.66
N GLY A 39 6.34 -12.77 3.63
CA GLY A 39 5.13 -13.60 3.58
C GLY A 39 3.98 -12.98 2.79
N LEU A 40 4.07 -11.70 2.42
CA LEU A 40 3.21 -11.14 1.39
C LEU A 40 3.57 -11.74 0.03
N LEU A 41 2.56 -11.88 -0.83
CA LEU A 41 2.75 -12.26 -2.21
C LEU A 41 3.52 -11.17 -2.94
N ARG A 42 4.48 -11.56 -3.77
CA ARG A 42 5.40 -10.65 -4.47
C ARG A 42 5.38 -10.80 -5.99
N GLN A 43 4.71 -11.83 -6.50
CA GLN A 43 4.58 -12.09 -7.93
C GLN A 43 3.15 -12.51 -8.25
N GLU A 44 2.77 -12.38 -9.51
CA GLU A 44 1.52 -12.91 -10.02
C GLU A 44 1.65 -14.40 -10.35
N GLY A 45 0.72 -15.19 -9.83
CA GLY A 45 0.58 -16.60 -10.15
C GLY A 45 -0.80 -17.11 -9.76
N LYS A 46 -1.37 -18.03 -10.53
CA LYS A 46 -2.67 -18.65 -10.18
C LYS A 46 -2.63 -19.35 -8.81
N ALA A 47 -1.45 -19.83 -8.41
CA ALA A 47 -1.22 -20.44 -7.11
C ALA A 47 -1.14 -19.42 -5.97
N ASP A 48 -0.93 -18.15 -6.28
CA ASP A 48 -0.70 -17.06 -5.31
C ASP A 48 -2.01 -16.33 -4.97
N GLN A 49 -3.01 -16.35 -5.85
CA GLN A 49 -4.33 -15.76 -5.61
C GLN A 49 -5.25 -16.63 -4.73
N ARG A 50 -4.68 -17.47 -3.86
CA ARG A 50 -5.45 -18.28 -2.90
C ARG A 50 -5.94 -17.40 -1.75
N GLU A 51 -7.12 -17.71 -1.22
CA GLU A 51 -7.63 -17.07 -0.01
C GLU A 51 -6.63 -17.20 1.15
N GLY A 52 -6.51 -16.14 1.96
CA GLY A 52 -5.64 -16.10 3.13
C GLY A 52 -4.26 -15.47 2.92
N TYR A 53 -3.86 -15.16 1.68
CA TYR A 53 -2.59 -14.48 1.41
C TYR A 53 -2.75 -12.98 1.17
N GLY A 54 -1.94 -12.20 1.89
CA GLY A 54 -1.86 -10.75 1.70
C GLY A 54 -0.93 -10.37 0.55
N ASN A 55 -1.25 -9.30 -0.19
CA ASN A 55 -0.44 -8.78 -1.29
C ASN A 55 -0.21 -7.26 -1.25
N LYS A 56 -0.65 -6.54 -0.22
CA LYS A 56 -0.18 -5.17 0.03
C LYS A 56 0.47 -5.04 1.39
N THR A 57 1.43 -4.15 1.50
CA THR A 57 1.97 -3.77 2.80
C THR A 57 1.00 -2.84 3.54
N ILE A 58 0.63 -1.72 2.93
CA ILE A 58 -0.32 -0.76 3.51
C ILE A 58 -1.42 -0.45 2.51
N ALA A 59 -2.68 -0.63 2.90
CA ALA A 59 -3.84 -0.27 2.10
C ALA A 59 -4.73 0.72 2.87
N LEU A 60 -4.91 1.92 2.32
CA LEU A 60 -5.76 2.98 2.87
C LEU A 60 -6.87 3.33 1.90
N LYS A 61 -8.11 3.36 2.38
CA LYS A 61 -9.28 3.69 1.56
C LYS A 61 -10.23 4.65 2.24
N LEU A 62 -10.61 5.69 1.51
CA LEU A 62 -11.47 6.78 2.00
C LEU A 62 -10.92 7.44 3.28
N CYS A 63 -9.59 7.54 3.39
CA CYS A 63 -8.94 8.18 4.53
C CYS A 63 -8.66 9.66 4.26
N ARG A 64 -8.62 10.48 5.31
CA ARG A 64 -8.33 11.91 5.21
C ARG A 64 -7.32 12.38 6.26
N ASN A 65 -6.47 13.35 5.92
CA ASN A 65 -5.47 13.91 6.84
C ASN A 65 -4.54 12.81 7.37
N VAL A 66 -3.74 12.24 6.47
CA VAL A 66 -2.87 11.09 6.76
C VAL A 66 -1.41 11.54 6.71
N ILE A 67 -0.59 11.08 7.66
CA ILE A 67 0.87 11.26 7.64
C ILE A 67 1.56 9.90 7.59
N LEU A 68 2.38 9.67 6.57
CA LEU A 68 3.26 8.51 6.46
C LEU A 68 4.70 9.03 6.41
N LYS A 69 5.48 8.83 7.48
CA LYS A 69 6.76 9.52 7.60
C LYS A 69 7.88 8.75 8.30
N ASP A 70 9.11 8.89 7.80
CA ASP A 70 10.36 8.44 8.42
C ASP A 70 10.55 6.91 8.56
N PHE A 71 9.81 6.08 7.83
CA PHE A 71 9.92 4.62 7.93
C PHE A 71 10.37 3.95 6.63
N THR A 72 10.77 2.67 6.78
CA THR A 72 11.15 1.81 5.65
C THR A 72 10.15 0.66 5.48
N ILE A 73 9.70 0.41 4.26
CA ILE A 73 9.06 -0.85 3.86
C ILE A 73 10.14 -1.74 3.24
N ALA A 74 10.34 -2.92 3.84
CA ALA A 74 11.22 -3.96 3.35
C ALA A 74 10.43 -5.18 2.87
N HIS A 75 10.79 -5.73 1.71
CA HIS A 75 10.07 -6.78 1.02
C HIS A 75 8.56 -6.53 0.92
N GLY A 76 8.14 -5.40 0.32
CA GLY A 76 6.73 -5.11 0.10
C GLY A 76 5.98 -6.19 -0.69
N GLY A 77 4.65 -6.22 -0.56
CA GLY A 77 3.79 -7.09 -1.38
C GLY A 77 3.78 -6.67 -2.85
N TRP A 78 2.72 -7.01 -3.59
CA TRP A 78 2.49 -6.43 -4.92
C TRP A 78 2.49 -4.90 -4.87
N PHE A 79 1.88 -4.32 -3.83
CA PHE A 79 1.88 -2.89 -3.60
C PHE A 79 2.50 -2.60 -2.23
N CYS A 80 3.49 -1.69 -2.15
CA CYS A 80 3.88 -1.16 -0.84
C CYS A 80 2.73 -0.31 -0.28
N PHE A 81 2.11 0.52 -1.13
CA PHE A 81 0.95 1.33 -0.77
C PHE A 81 -0.18 1.18 -1.80
N LEU A 82 -1.38 0.78 -1.37
CA LEU A 82 -2.61 0.98 -2.13
C LEU A 82 -3.44 2.09 -1.48
N LEU A 83 -3.65 3.19 -2.20
CA LEU A 83 -4.24 4.42 -1.67
C LEU A 83 -5.48 4.81 -2.50
N THR A 84 -6.66 4.41 -2.04
CA THR A 84 -7.93 4.57 -2.79
C THR A 84 -8.84 5.64 -2.16
N GLY A 85 -9.05 6.76 -2.83
CA GLY A 85 -9.91 7.83 -2.31
C GLY A 85 -9.34 8.53 -1.08
N VAL A 86 -8.01 8.65 -1.00
CA VAL A 86 -7.32 9.33 0.10
C VAL A 86 -7.20 10.82 -0.21
N ASP A 87 -7.52 11.68 0.76
CA ASP A 87 -7.42 13.14 0.65
C ASP A 87 -6.48 13.70 1.73
N ASN A 88 -5.60 14.62 1.33
CA ASN A 88 -4.64 15.27 2.23
C ASN A 88 -3.71 14.25 2.93
N LEU A 89 -2.87 13.58 2.13
CA LEU A 89 -1.89 12.60 2.59
C LEU A 89 -0.47 13.14 2.40
N THR A 90 0.30 13.26 3.47
CA THR A 90 1.74 13.55 3.39
C THR A 90 2.53 12.26 3.41
N MET A 91 3.40 12.07 2.41
CA MET A 91 4.38 11.00 2.35
C MET A 91 5.78 11.60 2.34
N ASP A 92 6.54 11.39 3.41
CA ASP A 92 7.80 12.11 3.67
C ASP A 92 8.91 11.18 4.21
N ASN A 93 10.11 11.23 3.63
CA ASN A 93 11.27 10.44 4.03
C ASN A 93 10.96 8.94 4.18
N LEU A 94 10.42 8.35 3.10
CA LEU A 94 10.07 6.94 3.06
C LEU A 94 11.00 6.17 2.13
N LYS A 95 11.42 4.99 2.59
CA LYS A 95 12.14 4.02 1.75
C LYS A 95 11.23 2.81 1.50
N MET A 96 11.16 2.34 0.27
CA MET A 96 10.35 1.16 -0.06
C MET A 96 11.01 0.28 -1.13
N ASP A 97 10.95 -1.03 -0.94
CA ASP A 97 11.33 -2.03 -1.95
C ASP A 97 10.17 -3.01 -2.22
N THR A 98 10.01 -3.37 -3.47
CA THR A 98 9.10 -4.43 -3.91
C THR A 98 9.54 -4.91 -5.30
N ASN A 99 9.01 -6.06 -5.71
CA ASN A 99 9.14 -6.58 -7.08
C ASN A 99 8.02 -6.07 -8.01
N ARG A 100 7.14 -5.19 -7.52
CA ARG A 100 6.04 -4.56 -8.26
C ARG A 100 5.96 -3.05 -7.96
N ASP A 101 4.80 -2.53 -7.58
CA ASP A 101 4.54 -1.11 -7.52
C ASP A 101 4.79 -0.59 -6.11
N GLY A 102 5.59 0.47 -6.01
CA GLY A 102 5.78 1.16 -4.74
C GLY A 102 4.46 1.76 -4.26
N ILE A 103 3.78 2.53 -5.11
CA ILE A 103 2.58 3.27 -4.73
C ILE A 103 1.54 3.20 -5.85
N ASP A 104 0.34 2.76 -5.49
CA ASP A 104 -0.87 2.89 -6.31
C ASP A 104 -1.80 3.94 -5.70
N LEU A 105 -1.90 5.09 -6.37
CA LEU A 105 -2.83 6.19 -6.05
C LEU A 105 -4.07 6.13 -6.94
N ILE A 106 -5.23 5.89 -6.35
CA ILE A 106 -6.49 5.72 -7.08
C ILE A 106 -7.54 6.67 -6.54
N SER A 107 -8.06 7.56 -7.39
CA SER A 107 -9.10 8.54 -7.00
C SER A 107 -8.74 9.39 -5.77
N SER A 108 -7.44 9.58 -5.53
CA SER A 108 -6.88 10.31 -4.38
C SER A 108 -6.45 11.73 -4.80
N LYS A 109 -6.40 12.66 -3.85
CA LYS A 109 -6.03 14.07 -4.12
C LYS A 109 -5.24 14.69 -2.97
N ASN A 110 -4.50 15.76 -3.25
CA ASN A 110 -3.65 16.45 -2.28
C ASN A 110 -2.65 15.50 -1.60
N VAL A 111 -1.83 14.83 -2.41
CA VAL A 111 -0.84 13.84 -1.94
C VAL A 111 0.56 14.32 -2.28
N PRO A 112 1.14 15.26 -1.50
CA PRO A 112 2.52 15.66 -1.71
C PRO A 112 3.50 14.56 -1.30
N TYR A 113 4.58 14.47 -2.07
CA TYR A 113 5.69 13.56 -1.86
C TYR A 113 6.97 14.31 -1.53
N TYR A 114 7.64 13.90 -0.47
CA TYR A 114 8.93 14.44 -0.06
C TYR A 114 9.88 13.28 0.20
N GLU A 115 11.10 13.36 -0.33
CA GLU A 115 12.20 12.43 -0.03
C GLU A 115 11.83 10.93 -0.09
N LEU A 116 11.24 10.49 -1.21
CA LEU A 116 10.95 9.07 -1.43
C LEU A 116 12.14 8.35 -2.09
N GLN A 117 12.43 7.13 -1.62
CA GLN A 117 13.40 6.24 -2.24
C GLN A 117 12.77 4.87 -2.54
N CYS A 118 12.85 4.46 -3.80
CA CYS A 118 12.39 3.15 -4.28
C CYS A 118 13.60 2.25 -4.59
N GLN A 119 13.51 0.96 -4.24
CA GLN A 119 14.52 -0.07 -4.53
C GLN A 119 15.90 0.27 -3.96
N PHE A 120 16.11 -0.08 -2.68
CA PHE A 120 17.33 0.14 -1.92
C PHE A 120 17.91 -1.17 -1.38
#